data_AF-T1EJQ1-F1
#
_entry.id   AF-T1EJQ1-F1
#
_cell.length_a   1.000
_cell.length_b   1.000
_cell.length_c   1.000
_cell.angle_alpha   90.00
_cell.angle_beta   90.00
_cell.angle_gamma   90.00
#
_symmetry.space_group_name_H-M   'P 1'
#
loop_
_entity.id
_entity.type
_entity.pdbx_description
1 polymer ?
#
loop_
_entity_poly.entity_id
_entity_poly.type
_entity_poly.pdbx_seq_one_letter_code
_entity_poly.pdbx_strand_id
1 'polypeptide(L)'
;SSMSETLRSSISESRMCQMFCGGKNCKYDCADRWQDQQAIEGIYSTWITPNILAMTRPSTAMIEKYDIILQFKKAKIKSIINLQIPGEHEFCGQGLNASGFSYDPQLFM
;
A
#
# COMPACT_ATOMS: atom_id res chain seq x y z
N SER A 1 1.08 -16.73 25.10
CA SER A 1 1.11 -15.37 24.53
C SER A 1 2.42 -14.60 24.76
N SER A 2 3.33 -15.01 25.66
CA SER A 2 4.59 -14.28 25.92
C SER A 2 5.71 -14.52 24.88
N MET A 3 5.96 -15.77 24.45
CA MET A 3 7.11 -16.09 23.59
C MET A 3 7.01 -15.56 22.16
N SER A 4 5.80 -15.48 21.59
CA SER A 4 5.57 -14.99 20.22
C SER A 4 5.85 -13.49 20.09
N GLU A 5 5.56 -12.71 21.13
CA GLU A 5 5.83 -11.27 21.14
C GLU A 5 7.32 -10.98 21.32
N THR A 6 7.99 -11.72 22.21
CA THR A 6 9.46 -11.63 22.38
C THR A 6 10.23 -12.01 21.12
N LEU A 7 9.71 -12.98 20.35
CA LEU A 7 10.31 -13.34 19.06
C LEU A 7 10.12 -12.23 18.02
N ARG A 8 8.95 -11.59 17.96
CA ARG A 8 8.68 -10.47 17.04
C ARG A 8 9.55 -9.25 17.34
N SER A 9 9.75 -8.91 18.61
CA SER A 9 10.60 -7.77 19.01
C SER A 9 12.08 -7.96 18.67
N SER A 10 12.50 -9.21 18.41
CA SER A 10 13.90 -9.57 18.11
C SER A 10 14.18 -9.67 16.61
N ILE A 11 13.16 -9.54 15.75
CA ILE A 11 13.27 -9.63 14.29
C ILE A 11 13.26 -8.22 13.70
N SER A 12 14.17 -7.91 12.78
CA SER A 12 14.18 -6.62 12.09
C SER A 12 12.87 -6.39 11.32
N GLU A 13 12.43 -5.14 11.19
CA GLU A 13 11.21 -4.79 10.45
C GLU A 13 11.20 -5.34 9.02
N SER A 14 12.36 -5.31 8.35
CA SER A 14 12.57 -5.92 7.04
C SER A 14 12.24 -7.41 7.01
N ARG A 15 12.73 -8.17 8.00
CA ARG A 15 12.48 -9.61 8.12
C ARG A 15 11.04 -9.89 8.52
N MET A 16 10.42 -9.03 9.33
CA MET A 16 8.98 -9.14 9.63
C MET A 16 8.14 -9.00 8.35
N CYS A 17 8.44 -8.03 7.50
CA CYS A 17 7.78 -7.86 6.21
C CYS A 17 7.92 -9.12 5.35
N GLN A 18 9.14 -9.65 5.20
CA GLN A 18 9.40 -10.83 4.38
C GLN A 18 8.64 -12.06 4.88
N MET A 19 8.59 -12.27 6.20
CA MET A 19 8.01 -13.47 6.81
C MET A 19 6.50 -13.43 6.95
N PHE A 20 5.91 -12.26 7.23
CA PHE A 20 4.50 -12.16 7.64
C PHE A 20 3.58 -11.46 6.63
N CYS A 21 4.12 -10.65 5.71
CA CYS A 21 3.28 -9.98 4.72
C CYS A 21 3.05 -10.82 3.45
N GLY A 22 3.83 -11.89 3.24
CA GLY A 22 3.77 -12.72 2.04
C GLY A 22 4.65 -12.23 0.89
N GLY A 23 5.53 -11.26 1.15
CA GLY A 23 6.51 -10.73 0.19
C GLY A 23 5.86 -10.28 -1.13
N LYS A 24 6.40 -10.76 -2.26
CA LYS A 24 5.86 -10.45 -3.60
C LYS A 24 4.38 -10.76 -3.78
N ASN A 25 3.85 -11.71 -3.01
CA ASN A 25 2.44 -12.13 -3.04
C ASN A 25 1.60 -11.45 -1.93
N CYS A 26 2.08 -10.35 -1.37
CA CYS A 26 1.40 -9.60 -0.33
C CYS A 26 -0.02 -9.26 -0.77
N LYS A 27 -1.00 -9.65 0.04
CA LYS A 27 -2.42 -9.43 -0.28
C LYS A 27 -2.78 -7.95 -0.39
N TYR A 28 -2.07 -7.06 0.31
CA TYR A 28 -2.37 -5.64 0.37
C TYR A 28 -1.62 -4.80 -0.67
N ASP A 29 -0.71 -5.43 -1.42
CA ASP A 29 0.09 -4.81 -2.49
C ASP A 29 -0.18 -5.51 -3.84
N CYS A 30 -1.44 -5.91 -4.04
CA CYS A 30 -1.93 -6.61 -5.22
C CYS A 30 -3.41 -6.30 -5.42
N ALA A 31 -3.78 -5.98 -6.67
CA ALA A 31 -5.16 -5.69 -7.06
C ALA A 31 -6.05 -6.95 -7.11
N ASP A 32 -5.48 -8.10 -7.51
CA ASP A 32 -6.25 -9.28 -7.91
C ASP A 32 -6.92 -10.02 -6.73
N ARG A 33 -6.64 -9.59 -5.49
CA ARG A 33 -7.07 -10.24 -4.25
C ARG A 33 -8.35 -9.67 -3.67
N TRP A 34 -8.86 -8.57 -4.21
CA TRP A 34 -10.01 -7.84 -3.67
C TRP A 34 -10.93 -7.39 -4.79
N GLN A 35 -12.16 -7.89 -4.83
CA GLN A 35 -13.17 -7.48 -5.81
C GLN A 35 -14.09 -6.41 -5.22
N ASP A 36 -14.71 -6.69 -4.07
CA ASP A 36 -15.71 -5.78 -3.48
C ASP A 36 -15.12 -4.64 -2.62
N GLN A 37 -13.80 -4.64 -2.40
CA GLN A 37 -13.10 -3.73 -1.49
C GLN A 37 -12.09 -2.86 -2.24
N GLN A 38 -12.55 -2.26 -3.34
CA GLN A 38 -11.79 -1.37 -4.21
C GLN A 38 -12.60 -0.12 -4.55
N ALA A 39 -12.79 0.76 -3.57
CA ALA A 39 -13.37 2.09 -3.83
C ALA A 39 -12.57 2.89 -4.88
N ILE A 40 -11.28 2.60 -5.01
CA ILE A 40 -10.41 2.92 -6.12
C ILE A 40 -9.97 1.60 -6.75
N GLU A 41 -10.31 1.38 -8.02
CA GLU A 41 -9.97 0.17 -8.77
C GLU A 41 -8.45 -0.03 -8.77
N GLY A 42 -8.05 -1.27 -8.50
CA GLY A 42 -6.65 -1.66 -8.37
C GLY A 42 -6.11 -1.56 -6.95
N ILE A 43 -6.70 -0.76 -6.05
CA ILE A 43 -6.21 -0.58 -4.67
C ILE A 43 -7.20 -1.12 -3.67
N TYR A 44 -6.72 -1.88 -2.68
CA TYR A 44 -7.52 -2.21 -1.51
C TYR A 44 -7.93 -0.94 -0.77
N SER A 45 -9.21 -0.56 -0.86
CA SER A 45 -9.67 0.76 -0.43
C SER A 45 -11.16 0.79 -0.11
N THR A 46 -11.53 1.63 0.86
CA THR A 46 -12.92 1.76 1.33
C THR A 46 -13.20 3.14 1.94
N TRP A 47 -14.40 3.65 1.70
CA TRP A 47 -14.88 4.90 2.29
C TRP A 47 -15.27 4.66 3.75
N ILE A 48 -14.49 5.23 4.68
CA ILE A 48 -14.74 5.14 6.12
C ILE A 48 -15.81 6.16 6.53
N THR A 49 -15.82 7.30 5.85
CA THR A 49 -16.86 8.33 5.95
C THR A 49 -17.14 8.87 4.54
N PRO A 50 -18.18 9.71 4.33
CA PRO A 50 -18.43 10.33 3.04
C PRO A 50 -17.25 11.16 2.49
N ASN A 51 -16.32 11.58 3.35
CA ASN A 51 -15.20 12.45 2.98
C ASN A 51 -13.82 11.83 3.26
N ILE A 52 -13.75 10.62 3.81
CA ILE A 52 -12.50 9.96 4.18
C ILE A 52 -12.46 8.57 3.54
N LEU A 53 -11.52 8.42 2.61
CA LEU A 53 -11.18 7.16 1.98
C LEU A 53 -9.90 6.61 2.63
N ALA A 54 -9.96 5.38 3.12
CA ALA A 54 -8.77 4.64 3.54
C ALA A 54 -8.34 3.69 2.42
N MET A 55 -7.04 3.61 2.14
CA MET A 55 -6.48 2.73 1.11
C MET A 55 -5.13 2.17 1.54
N THR A 56 -4.73 1.05 0.94
CA THR A 56 -3.34 0.59 1.01
C THR A 56 -2.44 1.47 0.14
N ARG A 57 -1.13 1.38 0.36
CA ARG A 57 -0.15 2.05 -0.49
C ARG A 57 -0.32 1.60 -1.96
N PRO A 58 -0.28 2.52 -2.94
CA PRO A 58 -0.18 2.14 -4.34
C PRO A 58 1.27 1.80 -4.71
N SER A 59 1.46 1.15 -5.86
CA SER A 59 2.77 1.06 -6.54
C SER A 59 2.75 1.83 -7.85
N THR A 60 3.92 2.25 -8.36
CA THR A 60 4.01 2.96 -9.66
C THR A 60 3.29 2.19 -10.76
N ALA A 61 3.55 0.88 -10.86
CA ALA A 61 2.90 0.02 -11.86
C ALA A 61 1.37 -0.03 -11.70
N MET A 62 0.85 0.01 -10.47
CA MET A 62 -0.59 0.06 -10.24
C MET A 62 -1.20 1.42 -10.61
N ILE A 63 -0.47 2.52 -10.35
CA ILE A 63 -0.92 3.87 -10.69
C ILE A 63 -1.14 4.00 -12.18
N GLU A 64 -0.20 3.49 -12.97
CA GLU A 64 -0.26 3.49 -14.42
C GLU A 64 -1.31 2.51 -14.95
N LYS A 65 -1.30 1.25 -14.48
CA LYS A 65 -2.19 0.19 -14.99
C LYS A 65 -3.67 0.50 -14.79
N TYR A 66 -4.04 1.13 -13.67
CA TYR A 66 -5.44 1.38 -13.31
C TYR A 66 -5.83 2.86 -13.38
N ASP A 67 -4.99 3.73 -13.96
CA ASP A 67 -5.23 5.17 -14.04
C ASP A 67 -5.66 5.79 -12.70
N ILE A 68 -4.97 5.43 -11.60
CA ILE A 68 -5.38 5.79 -10.22
C ILE A 68 -5.56 7.31 -10.06
N ILE A 69 -4.72 8.12 -10.69
CA ILE A 69 -4.80 9.59 -10.65
C ILE A 69 -6.12 10.09 -11.26
N LEU A 70 -6.58 9.48 -12.34
CA LEU A 70 -7.86 9.83 -12.96
C LEU A 70 -9.04 9.43 -12.04
N GLN A 71 -8.94 8.27 -11.40
CA GLN A 71 -9.95 7.83 -10.43
C GLN A 71 -10.04 8.81 -9.24
N PHE A 72 -8.91 9.28 -8.70
CA PHE A 72 -8.88 10.27 -7.63
C PHE A 72 -9.57 11.58 -8.05
N LYS A 73 -9.32 12.05 -9.27
CA LYS A 73 -9.99 13.24 -9.83
C LYS A 73 -11.50 13.04 -9.94
N LYS A 74 -11.95 11.88 -10.44
CA LYS A 74 -13.38 11.52 -10.56
C LYS A 74 -14.06 11.44 -9.18
N ALA A 75 -13.37 10.86 -8.20
CA ALA A 75 -13.80 10.78 -6.81
C ALA A 75 -13.71 12.10 -6.05
N LYS A 76 -13.25 13.19 -6.69
CA LYS A 76 -13.06 14.52 -6.10
C LYS A 76 -12.11 14.53 -4.90
N ILE A 77 -11.16 13.60 -4.84
CA ILE A 77 -10.10 13.59 -3.82
C ILE A 77 -9.24 14.85 -4.02
N LYS A 78 -9.06 15.62 -2.94
CA LYS A 78 -8.30 16.89 -2.95
C LYS A 78 -7.00 16.84 -2.17
N SER A 79 -6.91 15.91 -1.23
CA SER A 79 -5.76 15.77 -0.34
C SER A 79 -5.44 14.29 -0.18
N ILE A 80 -4.15 13.99 -0.19
CA ILE A 80 -3.61 12.65 0.07
C ILE A 80 -2.68 12.79 1.27
N ILE A 81 -2.85 11.93 2.27
CA ILE A 81 -1.98 11.86 3.44
C ILE A 81 -1.22 10.55 3.35
N ASN A 82 0.07 10.63 3.03
CA ASN A 82 0.94 9.46 3.03
C ASN A 82 1.40 9.15 4.47
N LEU A 83 1.16 7.93 4.92
CA LEU A 83 1.64 7.44 6.22
C LEU A 83 2.82 6.47 6.09
N GLN A 84 3.23 6.15 4.86
CA GLN A 84 4.38 5.28 4.62
C GLN A 84 5.67 5.97 5.09
N ILE A 85 6.57 5.21 5.71
CA ILE A 85 7.93 5.64 6.04
C ILE A 85 8.92 5.10 4.98
N PRO A 86 9.98 5.82 4.59
CA PRO A 86 10.97 5.29 3.66
C PRO A 86 11.54 3.94 4.12
N GLY A 87 11.56 2.94 3.22
CA GLY A 87 12.01 1.58 3.53
C GLY A 87 10.91 0.65 4.07
N GLU A 88 9.72 1.17 4.36
CA GLU A 88 8.62 0.37 4.88
C GLU A 88 8.11 -0.64 3.84
N HIS A 89 7.95 -1.89 4.28
CA HIS A 89 7.45 -3.00 3.47
C HIS A 89 8.28 -3.23 2.19
N GLU A 90 9.61 -3.23 2.30
CA GLU A 90 10.53 -3.33 1.15
C GLU A 90 10.37 -4.59 0.28
N PHE A 91 9.85 -5.68 0.85
CA PHE A 91 9.68 -6.96 0.14
C PHE A 91 8.25 -7.20 -0.37
N CYS A 92 7.30 -6.31 -0.06
CA CYS A 92 5.92 -6.45 -0.50
C CYS A 92 5.76 -6.06 -1.97
N GLY A 93 4.95 -6.83 -2.71
CA GLY A 93 4.60 -6.54 -4.10
C GLY A 93 5.85 -6.41 -4.99
N GLN A 94 5.98 -5.26 -5.65
CA GLN A 94 7.13 -4.95 -6.51
C GLN A 94 8.33 -4.34 -5.76
N GLY A 95 8.21 -4.14 -4.45
CA GLY A 95 9.23 -3.50 -3.62
C GLY A 95 9.16 -1.98 -3.64
N LEU A 96 10.30 -1.33 -3.42
CA LEU A 96 10.40 0.13 -3.31
C LEU A 96 11.21 0.70 -4.48
N ASN A 97 10.83 1.89 -4.91
CA ASN A 97 11.61 2.72 -5.80
C ASN A 97 12.83 3.31 -5.07
N ALA A 98 13.70 3.99 -5.82
CA ALA A 98 14.87 4.69 -5.28
C ALA A 98 14.53 5.74 -4.21
N SER A 99 13.29 6.24 -4.20
CA SER A 99 12.76 7.17 -3.18
C SER A 99 12.50 6.51 -1.82
N GLY A 100 12.54 5.17 -1.73
CA GLY A 100 12.16 4.41 -0.53
C GLY A 100 10.65 4.19 -0.39
N PHE A 101 9.83 4.56 -1.37
CA PHE A 101 8.38 4.33 -1.43
C PHE A 101 8.02 3.33 -2.54
N SER A 102 6.85 2.69 -2.46
CA SER A 102 6.38 1.75 -3.51
C SER A 102 5.97 2.44 -4.81
N TYR A 103 5.83 3.77 -4.79
CA TYR A 103 5.47 4.61 -5.92
C TYR A 103 6.42 5.82 -6.03
N ASP A 104 6.41 6.49 -7.18
CA ASP A 104 7.06 7.79 -7.33
C ASP A 104 6.13 8.90 -6.81
N PRO A 105 6.48 9.61 -5.72
CA PRO A 105 5.64 10.68 -5.18
C PRO A 105 5.34 11.81 -6.17
N GLN A 106 6.17 12.01 -7.20
CA GLN A 106 5.97 13.02 -8.23
C GLN A 106 4.71 12.76 -9.07
N LEU A 107 4.20 11.53 -9.12
CA LEU A 107 2.97 11.20 -9.84
C LEU A 107 1.70 11.83 -9.24
N PHE A 108 1.76 12.29 -7.99
CA PHE A 108 0.63 12.91 -7.28
C PHE A 108 0.72 14.44 -7.20
N MET A 109 1.78 15.06 -7.72
CA MET A 109 1.98 16.52 -7.76
C MET A 109 1.63 17.08 -9.14
#